data_AF-Q6MAH5-F1
#
_entry.id   AF-Q6MAH5-F1
#
_cell.length_a   1.000
_cell.length_b   1.000
_cell.length_c   1.000
_cell.angle_alpha   90.00
_cell.angle_beta   90.00
_cell.angle_gamma   90.00
#
_symmetry.space_group_name_H-M   'P 1'
#
loop_
_entity.id
_entity.type
_entity.pdbx_description
1 polymer ?
#
loop_
_entity_poly.entity_id
_entity_poly.type
_entity_poly.pdbx_seq_one_letter_code
_entity_poly.pdbx_strand_id
1 'polypeptide(L)'
;MKQIISYVYCTIALSCFQLIGATEHADLDVDSPVCTKQELMAYFPQILVRKILLKSNIQEQQARAIAEELAQKGQELEKIVAEKASKLDPNPFKDLSQRDVAIKIYRETLYEIFAKVLKNHGITDGNQIQILLDKMQLAKSKMFIDCIRKEQTSAKKVLEHETSPSS
;
A
#
# COMPACT_ATOMS: atom_id res chain seq x y z
N MET A 1 -34.29 -35.77 55.21
CA MET A 1 -33.02 -35.02 55.27
C MET A 1 -33.25 -33.70 54.54
N LYS A 2 -33.46 -32.57 55.25
CA LYS A 2 -32.48 -31.46 55.45
C LYS A 2 -31.87 -31.02 54.09
N GLN A 3 -31.98 -29.82 53.53
CA GLN A 3 -32.27 -28.44 54.00
C GLN A 3 -32.60 -27.57 52.74
N ILE A 4 -33.63 -26.71 52.72
CA ILE A 4 -33.71 -25.27 53.10
C ILE A 4 -33.29 -24.27 51.98
N ILE A 5 -34.31 -23.60 51.42
CA ILE A 5 -34.50 -22.13 51.21
C ILE A 5 -33.41 -21.33 50.46
N SER A 6 -33.74 -20.74 49.31
CA SER A 6 -34.11 -19.31 49.28
C SER A 6 -34.63 -18.85 47.92
N TYR A 7 -35.86 -18.32 47.95
CA TYR A 7 -36.46 -17.44 46.96
C TYR A 7 -35.61 -16.17 46.76
N VAL A 8 -35.71 -15.53 45.59
CA VAL A 8 -36.51 -14.31 45.36
C VAL A 8 -36.11 -13.69 44.01
N TYR A 9 -37.13 -13.55 43.16
CA TYR A 9 -37.22 -12.75 41.95
C TYR A 9 -36.67 -11.32 42.12
N CYS A 10 -36.03 -10.76 41.08
CA CYS A 10 -36.47 -9.44 40.61
C CYS A 10 -36.00 -9.17 39.18
N THR A 11 -36.96 -9.23 38.29
CA THR A 11 -36.96 -8.69 36.94
C THR A 11 -36.97 -7.15 36.94
N ILE A 12 -36.35 -6.58 35.90
CA ILE A 12 -36.54 -5.23 35.31
C ILE A 12 -35.80 -4.07 36.01
N ALA A 13 -34.83 -3.49 35.31
CA ALA A 13 -34.95 -2.13 34.78
C ALA A 13 -33.68 -1.73 33.99
N LEU A 14 -33.87 -1.55 32.68
CA LEU A 14 -33.51 -0.33 31.95
C LEU A 14 -32.31 0.47 32.50
N SER A 15 -31.14 0.27 31.90
CA SER A 15 -30.15 1.34 31.79
C SER A 15 -29.63 1.38 30.36
N CYS A 16 -30.28 2.20 29.54
CA CYS A 16 -29.64 2.87 28.41
C CYS A 16 -28.38 3.58 28.92
N PHE A 17 -27.21 2.94 28.79
CA PHE A 17 -25.98 3.67 28.62
C PHE A 17 -25.73 3.78 27.11
N GLN A 18 -26.35 4.81 26.53
CA GLN A 18 -25.79 5.44 25.35
C GLN A 18 -24.61 6.32 25.78
N LEU A 19 -23.76 6.62 24.80
CA LEU A 19 -22.57 7.47 24.80
C LEU A 19 -21.24 6.81 25.18
N ILE A 20 -20.46 6.55 24.11
CA ILE A 20 -19.07 6.97 23.83
C ILE A 20 -18.43 5.81 23.04
N GLY A 21 -17.96 5.94 21.81
CA GLY A 21 -17.93 7.09 20.93
C GLY A 21 -18.42 6.68 19.55
N ALA A 22 -18.82 7.68 18.78
CA ALA A 22 -18.76 7.59 17.34
C ALA A 22 -17.44 6.92 16.98
N THR A 23 -17.48 5.71 16.41
CA THR A 23 -16.49 5.38 15.41
C THR A 23 -16.74 6.40 14.32
N GLU A 24 -16.04 7.53 14.41
CA GLU A 24 -15.67 8.29 13.24
C GLU A 24 -15.21 7.23 12.25
N HIS A 25 -16.07 6.91 11.29
CA HIS A 25 -15.60 6.80 9.93
C HIS A 25 -14.94 8.16 9.68
N ALA A 26 -13.68 8.25 10.08
CA ALA A 26 -12.74 9.13 9.43
C ALA A 26 -12.81 8.65 7.99
N ASP A 27 -13.70 9.31 7.24
CA ASP A 27 -13.48 9.57 5.84
C ASP A 27 -12.00 9.94 5.75
N LEU A 28 -11.18 8.96 5.39
CA LEU A 28 -9.83 9.19 4.93
C LEU A 28 -9.96 9.80 3.54
N ASP A 29 -10.55 10.98 3.52
CA ASP A 29 -10.52 11.94 2.45
C ASP A 29 -9.14 12.62 2.50
N VAL A 30 -8.12 11.84 2.14
CA VAL A 30 -6.90 12.43 1.60
C VAL A 30 -7.08 12.41 0.09
N ASP A 31 -7.87 13.38 -0.35
CA ASP A 31 -8.17 13.66 -1.75
C ASP A 31 -6.93 14.29 -2.42
N SER A 32 -5.94 13.46 -2.71
CA SER A 32 -5.06 13.57 -3.89
C SER A 32 -3.94 12.53 -3.77
N PRO A 33 -3.58 11.82 -4.86
CA PRO A 33 -2.26 11.20 -4.92
C PRO A 33 -1.21 12.29 -4.64
N VAL A 34 -0.35 12.06 -3.65
CA VAL A 34 0.83 12.88 -3.41
C VAL A 34 1.76 12.61 -4.61
N CYS A 35 1.75 13.52 -5.58
CA CYS A 35 2.53 13.42 -6.82
C CYS A 35 3.97 13.92 -6.63
N THR A 36 4.59 13.59 -5.50
CA THR A 36 6.00 13.88 -5.28
C THR A 36 6.85 12.89 -6.08
N LYS A 37 8.01 13.35 -6.55
CA LYS A 37 8.98 12.50 -7.24
C LYS A 37 9.35 11.27 -6.38
N GLN A 38 9.51 11.46 -5.08
CA GLN A 38 9.87 10.40 -4.14
C GLN A 38 8.82 9.28 -4.11
N GLU A 39 7.53 9.62 -3.96
CA GLU A 39 6.43 8.64 -3.97
C GLU A 39 6.32 7.91 -5.31
N LEU A 40 6.53 8.60 -6.44
CA LEU A 40 6.47 7.99 -7.77
C LEU A 40 7.64 7.02 -8.01
N MET A 41 8.82 7.35 -7.49
CA MET A 41 10.02 6.53 -7.61
C MET A 41 10.06 5.38 -6.61
N ALA A 42 9.40 5.50 -5.45
CA ALA A 42 9.36 4.45 -4.44
C ALA A 42 8.76 3.15 -5.01
N TYR A 43 9.43 2.02 -4.81
CA TYR A 43 8.94 0.71 -5.25
C TYR A 43 7.65 0.31 -4.55
N PHE A 44 7.59 0.55 -3.24
CA PHE A 44 6.43 0.33 -2.38
C PHE A 44 6.02 1.66 -1.70
N PRO A 45 5.27 2.54 -2.38
CA PRO A 45 4.82 3.80 -1.78
C PRO A 45 3.89 3.52 -0.59
N GLN A 46 4.30 3.90 0.62
CA GLN A 46 3.68 3.47 1.88
C GLN A 46 2.17 3.75 1.93
N ILE A 47 1.75 4.96 1.53
CA ILE A 47 0.33 5.35 1.49
C ILE A 47 -0.48 4.48 0.53
N LEU A 48 0.08 4.20 -0.65
CA LEU A 48 -0.56 3.36 -1.66
C LEU A 48 -0.71 1.92 -1.17
N VAL A 49 0.35 1.35 -0.61
CA VAL A 49 0.35 0.00 -0.05
C VAL A 49 -0.71 -0.13 1.03
N ARG A 50 -0.69 0.75 2.04
CA ARG A 50 -1.68 0.75 3.13
C ARG A 50 -3.11 0.79 2.60
N LYS A 51 -3.41 1.69 1.66
CA LYS A 51 -4.75 1.82 1.05
C LYS A 51 -5.22 0.54 0.37
N ILE A 52 -4.32 -0.20 -0.29
CA ILE A 52 -4.66 -1.44 -0.99
C ILE A 52 -4.91 -2.59 -0.01
N LEU A 53 -4.10 -2.66 1.06
CA LEU A 53 -4.26 -3.67 2.10
C LEU A 53 -5.59 -3.46 2.84
N LEU A 54 -5.93 -2.22 3.20
CA LEU A 54 -7.23 -1.88 3.80
C LEU A 54 -8.40 -2.27 2.90
N LYS A 55 -8.34 -1.93 1.60
CA LYS A 55 -9.34 -2.34 0.60
C LYS A 55 -9.43 -3.85 0.38
N SER A 56 -8.47 -4.60 0.90
CA SER A 56 -8.43 -6.06 0.85
C SER A 56 -8.75 -6.69 2.21
N ASN A 57 -9.39 -5.93 3.11
CA ASN A 57 -9.83 -6.35 4.45
C ASN A 57 -8.70 -6.73 5.41
N ILE A 58 -7.49 -6.21 5.20
CA ILE A 58 -6.40 -6.32 6.17
C ILE A 58 -6.59 -5.24 7.23
N GLN A 59 -6.45 -5.62 8.50
CA GLN A 59 -6.69 -4.72 9.63
C GLN A 59 -5.73 -3.52 9.60
N GLU A 60 -6.19 -2.36 10.05
CA GLU A 60 -5.46 -1.09 9.98
C GLU A 60 -4.04 -1.17 10.56
N GLN A 61 -3.89 -1.72 11.75
CA GLN A 61 -2.58 -1.84 12.41
C GLN A 61 -1.62 -2.74 11.61
N GLN A 62 -2.12 -3.85 11.08
CA GLN A 62 -1.34 -4.78 10.26
C GLN A 62 -0.99 -4.16 8.90
N ALA A 63 -1.95 -3.49 8.25
CA ALA A 63 -1.75 -2.80 6.99
C ALA A 63 -0.69 -1.71 7.09
N ARG A 64 -0.70 -0.95 8.19
CA ARG A 64 0.31 0.07 8.49
C ARG A 64 1.70 -0.56 8.68
N ALA A 65 1.81 -1.61 9.50
CA ALA A 65 3.09 -2.27 9.75
C ALA A 65 3.70 -2.88 8.47
N ILE A 66 2.88 -3.56 7.66
CA ILE A 66 3.30 -4.08 6.36
C ILE A 66 3.77 -2.95 5.44
N ALA A 67 3.03 -1.84 5.38
CA ALA A 67 3.39 -0.72 4.51
C ALA A 67 4.70 -0.05 4.92
N GLU A 68 4.95 0.11 6.23
CA GLU A 68 6.21 0.63 6.77
C GLU A 68 7.39 -0.30 6.44
N GLU A 69 7.24 -1.60 6.67
CA GLU A 69 8.29 -2.59 6.39
C GLU A 69 8.58 -2.71 4.88
N LEU A 70 7.55 -2.70 4.02
CA LEU A 70 7.72 -2.72 2.58
C LEU A 70 8.41 -1.44 2.07
N ALA A 71 8.11 -0.27 2.64
CA ALA A 71 8.78 0.97 2.27
C ALA A 71 10.28 0.92 2.57
N GLN A 72 10.66 0.37 3.74
CA GLN A 72 12.06 0.15 4.10
C GLN A 72 12.73 -0.87 3.18
N LYS A 73 12.10 -2.04 2.97
CA LYS A 73 12.66 -3.09 2.10
C LYS A 73 12.72 -2.70 0.63
N GLY A 74 11.83 -1.82 0.18
CA GLY A 74 11.88 -1.23 -1.16
C GLY A 74 13.18 -0.48 -1.42
N GLN A 75 13.75 0.20 -0.41
CA GLN A 75 15.02 0.92 -0.55
C GLN A 75 16.21 -0.03 -0.78
N GLU A 76 16.10 -1.29 -0.33
CA GLU A 76 17.13 -2.32 -0.51
C GLU A 76 17.03 -3.04 -1.88
N LEU A 77 15.95 -2.85 -2.64
CA LEU A 77 15.65 -3.62 -3.85
C LEU A 77 16.77 -3.57 -4.89
N GLU A 78 17.27 -2.36 -5.20
CA GLU A 78 18.31 -2.18 -6.23
C GLU A 78 19.59 -2.93 -5.88
N LYS A 79 19.97 -2.91 -4.60
CA LYS A 79 21.12 -3.66 -4.10
C LYS A 79 20.94 -5.16 -4.28
N ILE A 80 19.77 -5.70 -3.88
CA ILE A 80 19.48 -7.14 -4.00
C ILE A 80 19.45 -7.59 -5.46
N VAL A 81 18.85 -6.77 -6.35
CA VAL A 81 18.82 -7.03 -7.79
C VAL A 81 20.23 -7.02 -8.37
N ALA A 82 21.07 -6.04 -8.01
CA ALA A 82 22.45 -5.96 -8.46
C ALA A 82 23.29 -7.17 -7.98
N GLU A 83 23.10 -7.61 -6.74
CA GLU A 83 23.75 -8.80 -6.17
C GLU A 83 23.31 -10.10 -6.83
N LYS A 84 22.04 -10.22 -7.25
CA LYS A 84 21.56 -11.38 -8.02
C LYS A 84 22.15 -11.36 -9.43
N ALA A 85 22.20 -10.20 -10.07
CA ALA A 85 22.68 -10.06 -11.45
C ALA A 85 24.20 -10.21 -11.58
N SER A 86 24.98 -9.84 -10.57
CA SER A 86 26.44 -10.00 -10.59
C SER A 86 26.90 -11.46 -10.59
N LYS A 87 26.00 -12.40 -10.28
CA LYS A 87 26.23 -13.85 -10.31
C LYS A 87 25.98 -14.47 -11.68
N LEU A 88 25.52 -13.68 -12.65
CA LEU A 88 25.26 -14.12 -14.02
C LEU A 88 26.30 -13.51 -14.97
N ASP A 89 26.73 -14.30 -15.95
CA ASP A 89 27.68 -13.90 -16.99
C ASP A 89 27.10 -14.17 -18.38
N PRO A 90 26.92 -13.16 -19.24
CA PRO A 90 27.14 -11.73 -18.96
C PRO A 90 26.12 -11.19 -17.95
N ASN A 91 26.50 -10.12 -17.22
CA ASN A 91 25.58 -9.44 -16.31
C ASN A 91 24.39 -8.88 -17.11
N PRO A 92 23.15 -9.27 -16.82
CA PRO A 92 22.00 -8.95 -17.65
C PRO A 92 21.62 -7.46 -17.65
N PHE A 93 22.09 -6.67 -16.68
CA PHE A 93 21.88 -5.21 -16.67
C PHE A 93 22.98 -4.44 -17.43
N LYS A 94 24.04 -5.13 -17.88
CA LYS A 94 25.11 -4.54 -18.70
C LYS A 94 25.03 -4.95 -20.18
N ASP A 95 24.17 -5.91 -20.52
CA ASP A 95 24.00 -6.44 -21.87
C ASP A 95 22.54 -6.27 -22.33
N LEU A 96 22.35 -5.49 -23.41
CA LEU A 96 21.03 -5.23 -23.97
C LEU A 96 20.34 -6.48 -24.53
N SER A 97 21.10 -7.50 -24.93
CA SER A 97 20.54 -8.78 -25.39
C SER A 97 19.87 -9.59 -24.27
N GLN A 98 20.22 -9.29 -23.01
CA GLN A 98 19.72 -9.96 -21.80
C GLN A 98 18.58 -9.19 -21.11
N ARG A 99 17.92 -8.26 -21.82
CA ARG A 99 16.87 -7.41 -21.25
C ARG A 99 15.76 -8.21 -20.56
N ASP A 100 15.31 -9.31 -21.16
CA ASP A 100 14.25 -10.14 -20.57
C ASP A 100 14.70 -10.84 -19.29
N VAL A 101 15.97 -11.23 -19.22
CA VAL A 101 16.58 -11.80 -18.00
C VAL A 101 16.68 -10.74 -16.90
N ALA A 102 17.08 -9.51 -17.24
CA ALA A 102 17.10 -8.39 -16.30
C ALA A 102 15.69 -8.09 -15.76
N ILE A 103 14.68 -8.03 -16.64
CA ILE A 103 13.27 -7.83 -16.26
C ILE A 103 12.80 -8.97 -15.34
N LYS A 104 13.14 -10.21 -15.66
CA LYS A 104 12.78 -11.38 -14.86
C LYS A 104 13.36 -11.30 -13.45
N ILE A 105 14.67 -11.08 -13.32
CA ILE A 105 15.35 -10.96 -12.00
C ILE A 105 14.71 -9.85 -11.17
N TYR A 106 14.45 -8.71 -11.80
CA TYR A 106 13.84 -7.59 -11.12
C TYR A 106 12.42 -7.94 -10.61
N ARG A 107 11.57 -8.55 -11.45
CA ARG A 107 10.20 -8.95 -11.08
C ARG A 107 10.18 -10.02 -9.99
N GLU A 108 11.05 -11.03 -10.11
CA GLU A 108 11.17 -12.11 -9.11
C GLU A 108 11.63 -11.55 -7.77
N THR A 109 12.64 -10.66 -7.77
CA THR A 109 13.13 -10.04 -6.54
C THR A 109 12.06 -9.16 -5.88
N LEU A 110 11.31 -8.39 -6.67
CA LEU A 110 10.20 -7.58 -6.17
C LEU A 110 9.13 -8.46 -5.51
N TYR A 111 8.76 -9.58 -6.16
CA TYR A 111 7.82 -10.55 -5.60
C TYR A 111 8.36 -11.19 -4.32
N GLU A 112 9.62 -11.64 -4.30
CA GLU A 112 10.25 -12.26 -3.13
C GLU A 112 10.21 -11.34 -1.91
N ILE A 113 10.57 -10.06 -2.08
CA ILE A 113 10.51 -9.06 -1.02
C ILE A 113 9.07 -8.89 -0.54
N PHE A 114 8.13 -8.68 -1.47
CA PHE A 114 6.74 -8.46 -1.16
C PHE A 114 6.13 -9.65 -0.39
N ALA A 115 6.32 -10.86 -0.92
CA ALA A 115 5.84 -12.10 -0.33
C ALA A 115 6.47 -12.35 1.05
N LYS A 116 7.76 -12.08 1.23
CA LYS A 116 8.44 -12.26 2.52
C LYS A 116 7.84 -11.38 3.59
N VAL A 117 7.62 -10.09 3.30
CA VAL A 117 6.99 -9.18 4.26
C VAL A 117 5.56 -9.64 4.57
N LEU A 118 4.74 -9.91 3.57
CA LEU A 118 3.36 -10.36 3.80
C LEU A 118 3.30 -11.65 4.66
N LYS A 119 4.18 -12.61 4.40
CA LYS A 119 4.29 -13.85 5.18
C LYS A 119 4.70 -13.61 6.62
N ASN A 120 5.63 -12.69 6.89
CA ASN A 120 6.03 -12.32 8.25
C ASN A 120 4.85 -11.74 9.05
N HIS A 121 3.89 -11.13 8.37
CA HIS A 121 2.66 -10.60 8.96
C HIS A 121 1.48 -11.57 8.89
N GLY A 122 1.70 -12.86 8.60
CA GLY A 122 0.67 -13.90 8.65
C GLY A 122 -0.14 -14.09 7.36
N ILE A 123 0.14 -13.33 6.29
CA ILE A 123 -0.47 -13.52 4.97
C ILE A 123 0.37 -14.53 4.20
N THR A 124 -0.02 -15.81 4.27
CA THR A 124 0.78 -16.93 3.75
C THR A 124 0.27 -17.53 2.45
N ASP A 125 -0.98 -17.25 2.08
CA ASP A 125 -1.57 -17.75 0.83
C ASP A 125 -0.90 -17.11 -0.40
N GLY A 126 -0.31 -17.95 -1.25
CA GLY A 126 0.44 -17.49 -2.42
C GLY A 126 -0.42 -16.75 -3.43
N ASN A 127 -1.68 -17.17 -3.60
CA ASN A 127 -2.62 -16.53 -4.53
C ASN A 127 -3.01 -15.15 -4.02
N GLN A 128 -3.32 -15.02 -2.72
CA GLN A 128 -3.61 -13.74 -2.08
C GLN A 128 -2.44 -12.76 -2.21
N ILE A 129 -1.21 -13.23 -1.98
CA ILE A 129 0.00 -12.42 -2.16
C ILE A 129 0.11 -11.93 -3.60
N GLN A 130 -0.07 -12.80 -4.59
CA GLN A 130 0.00 -12.40 -6.00
C GLN A 130 -1.07 -11.37 -6.35
N ILE A 131 -2.32 -11.60 -5.93
CA ILE A 131 -3.44 -10.67 -6.17
C ILE A 131 -3.15 -9.29 -5.55
N LEU A 132 -2.58 -9.25 -4.34
CA LEU A 132 -2.20 -7.99 -3.69
C LEU A 132 -1.09 -7.27 -4.44
N LEU A 133 -0.09 -8.00 -4.93
CA LEU A 133 0.99 -7.44 -5.75
C LEU A 133 0.43 -6.85 -7.05
N ASP A 134 -0.46 -7.56 -7.74
CA ASP A 134 -1.06 -7.11 -9.00
C ASP A 134 -1.90 -5.85 -8.79
N LYS A 135 -2.73 -5.82 -7.74
CA LYS A 135 -3.48 -4.61 -7.34
C LYS A 135 -2.56 -3.42 -7.10
N MET A 136 -1.41 -3.65 -6.46
CA MET A 136 -0.42 -2.61 -6.21
C MET A 136 0.23 -2.09 -7.48
N GLN A 137 0.64 -2.98 -8.39
CA GLN A 137 1.21 -2.58 -9.68
C GLN A 137 0.22 -1.77 -10.52
N LEU A 138 -1.05 -2.21 -10.57
CA LEU A 138 -2.13 -1.50 -11.25
C LEU A 138 -2.36 -0.11 -10.64
N ALA A 139 -2.45 -0.03 -9.32
CA ALA A 139 -2.70 1.22 -8.61
C ALA A 139 -1.52 2.19 -8.75
N LYS A 140 -0.27 1.70 -8.76
CA LYS A 140 0.93 2.51 -9.00
C LYS A 140 0.96 3.06 -10.42
N SER A 141 0.63 2.24 -11.42
CA SER A 141 0.53 2.68 -12.82
C SER A 141 -0.53 3.78 -12.97
N LYS A 142 -1.71 3.59 -12.36
CA LYS A 142 -2.76 4.61 -12.34
C LYS A 142 -2.30 5.91 -11.66
N MET A 143 -1.67 5.81 -10.49
CA MET A 143 -1.11 6.97 -9.78
C MET A 143 -0.12 7.75 -10.66
N PHE A 144 0.76 7.05 -11.38
CA PHE A 144 1.73 7.68 -12.27
C PHE A 144 1.05 8.44 -13.42
N ILE A 145 0.08 7.82 -14.09
CA ILE A 145 -0.69 8.45 -15.17
C ILE A 145 -1.46 9.67 -14.66
N ASP A 146 -2.12 9.55 -13.50
CA ASP A 146 -2.90 10.62 -12.91
C ASP A 146 -2.01 11.81 -12.50
N CYS A 147 -0.79 11.55 -12.01
CA CYS A 147 0.18 12.60 -11.70
C CYS A 147 0.67 13.35 -12.94
N ILE A 148 1.01 12.65 -14.04
CA ILE A 148 1.41 13.29 -15.31
C ILE A 148 0.28 14.19 -15.83
N ARG A 149 -0.97 13.71 -15.82
CA ARG A 149 -2.13 14.50 -16.28
C ARG A 149 -2.34 15.76 -15.46
N LYS A 150 -2.14 15.69 -14.14
CA LYS A 150 -2.20 16.85 -13.25
C LYS A 150 -1.12 17.87 -13.58
N GLU A 151 0.13 17.44 -13.77
CA GLU A 151 1.24 18.33 -14.15
C GLU A 151 0.97 19.07 -15.46
N GLN A 152 0.47 18.36 -16.49
CA GLN A 152 0.11 18.97 -17.78
C GLN A 152 -1.01 20.01 -17.65
N THR A 153 -2.01 19.73 -16.81
CA THR A 153 -3.14 20.64 -16.58
C THR A 153 -2.70 21.89 -15.80
N SER A 154 -1.83 21.73 -14.80
CA SER A 154 -1.28 22.84 -14.03
C SER A 154 -0.38 23.73 -14.88
N ALA A 155 0.48 23.15 -15.73
CA ALA A 155 1.33 23.90 -16.65
C ALA A 155 0.51 24.74 -17.64
N LYS A 156 -0.59 24.19 -18.16
CA LYS A 156 -1.48 24.90 -19.08
C LYS A 156 -2.17 26.12 -18.44
N LYS A 157 -2.60 26.01 -17.18
CA LYS A 157 -3.25 27.12 -16.45
C LYS A 157 -2.31 28.30 -16.17
N VAL A 158 -1.01 28.03 -15.97
CA VAL A 158 -0.01 29.09 -15.77
C VAL A 158 0.20 29.89 -17.06
N LEU A 159 0.29 29.19 -18.21
CA LEU A 159 0.42 29.82 -19.52
C LEU A 159 -0.79 30.69 -19.91
N GLU A 160 -2.01 30.29 -19.54
CA GLU A 160 -3.22 31.08 -19.83
C GLU A 160 -3.34 32.35 -18.95
N HIS A 161 -2.76 32.35 -17.74
CA HIS A 161 -2.77 33.51 -16.85
C HIS A 161 -1.73 34.59 -17.22
N GLU A 162 -0.65 34.23 -17.94
CA GLU A 162 0.36 35.20 -18.42
C GLU A 162 -0.03 35.88 -19.76
N THR A 163 -1.06 35.39 -20.45
CA THR A 163 -1.51 35.92 -21.74
C THR A 163 -2.73 36.85 -21.67
N SER A 164 -3.23 37.19 -20.48
CA SER A 164 -4.32 38.17 -20.36
C SER A 164 -3.74 39.59 -20.32
N PRO A 165 -3.97 40.45 -21.34
CA PRO A 165 -3.49 41.83 -21.29
C PRO A 165 -4.26 42.56 -20.19
N SER A 166 -3.52 43.24 -19.30
CA SER A 166 -4.06 44.24 -18.39
C SER A 166 -4.87 45.25 -19.21
N SER A 167 -6.16 45.37 -18.89
CA SER A 167 -7.03 46.45 -19.38
C SER A 167 -6.55 47.81 -18.88
#